data_AF-A0A498NUM0-F1
#
_entry.id   AF-A0A498NUM0-F1
#
_cell.length_a   1.000
_cell.length_b   1.000
_cell.length_c   1.000
_cell.angle_alpha   90.00
_cell.angle_beta   90.00
_cell.angle_gamma   90.00
#
_symmetry.space_group_name_H-M   'P 1'
#
loop_
_entity.id
_entity.type
_entity.pdbx_description
1 polymer ?
#
loop_
_entity_poly.entity_id
_entity_poly.type
_entity_poly.pdbx_seq_one_letter_code
_entity_poly.pdbx_strand_id
1 'polypeptide(L)'
;MKLRQAALTSARTQWADYILGYYKRTPHYIPIRNWESTGCHPVPMIHSTMLIDLRRSASAALAFYPVHHRYLWAVDDILAFAFSARQAGVQMFICNKEHYGYLPLPLNTKQTLKEEVESFSHTVTEALSTYQ
;
A
#
# COMPACT_ATOMS: atom_id res chain seq x y z
N MET A 1 -25.97 -9.27 2.52
CA MET A 1 -25.93 -8.74 3.91
C MET A 1 -24.74 -9.29 4.72
N LYS A 2 -24.53 -10.62 4.78
CA LYS A 2 -23.41 -11.25 5.53
C LYS A 2 -21.99 -10.90 5.05
N LEU A 3 -21.76 -10.81 3.74
CA LEU A 3 -20.45 -10.44 3.16
C LEU A 3 -20.00 -9.02 3.51
N ARG A 4 -20.95 -8.06 3.54
CA ARG A 4 -20.68 -6.66 3.91
C ARG A 4 -20.29 -6.56 5.39
N GLN A 5 -20.98 -7.31 6.26
CA GLN A 5 -20.67 -7.34 7.68
C GLN A 5 -19.30 -7.99 7.95
N ALA A 6 -18.97 -9.09 7.26
CA ALA A 6 -17.67 -9.75 7.37
C ALA A 6 -16.52 -8.86 6.86
N ALA A 7 -16.72 -8.17 5.72
CA ALA A 7 -15.78 -7.17 5.23
C ALA A 7 -15.59 -6.03 6.24
N LEU A 8 -16.67 -5.47 6.79
CA LEU A 8 -16.61 -4.44 7.83
C LEU A 8 -15.95 -4.90 9.14
N THR A 9 -15.96 -6.20 9.43
CA THR A 9 -15.31 -6.78 10.60
C THR A 9 -13.81 -6.99 10.34
N SER A 10 -13.44 -7.45 9.15
CA SER A 10 -12.05 -7.51 8.67
C SER A 10 -11.41 -6.11 8.54
N ALA A 11 -12.22 -5.12 8.13
CA ALA A 11 -11.87 -3.70 8.06
C ALA A 11 -11.49 -3.12 9.40
N ARG A 12 -12.17 -3.57 10.47
CA ARG A 12 -11.92 -3.09 11.84
C ARG A 12 -10.60 -3.59 12.42
N THR A 13 -10.06 -4.67 11.85
CA THR A 13 -8.76 -5.24 12.24
C THR A 13 -7.58 -4.74 11.40
N GLN A 14 -7.82 -3.92 10.36
CA GLN A 14 -6.81 -3.45 9.40
C GLN A 14 -6.89 -1.91 9.23
N TRP A 15 -5.85 -1.23 8.74
CA TRP A 15 -5.81 0.25 8.80
C TRP A 15 -6.34 1.01 7.58
N ALA A 16 -6.55 0.27 6.51
CA ALA A 16 -7.44 0.66 5.46
C ALA A 16 -8.36 -0.54 5.23
N ASP A 17 -9.49 -0.31 4.58
CA ASP A 17 -10.27 -1.39 4.01
C ASP A 17 -10.58 -1.05 2.55
N TYR A 18 -10.77 -2.08 1.76
CA TYR A 18 -11.26 -1.98 0.41
C TYR A 18 -12.71 -2.45 0.39
N ILE A 19 -13.63 -1.55 0.74
CA ILE A 19 -15.05 -1.83 0.60
C ILE A 19 -15.39 -1.62 -0.87
N LEU A 20 -15.71 -2.72 -1.56
CA LEU A 20 -16.24 -2.75 -2.94
C LEU A 20 -15.36 -2.19 -4.06
N GLY A 21 -14.21 -1.60 -3.80
CA GLY A 21 -13.70 -0.69 -4.82
C GLY A 21 -12.69 0.34 -4.36
N TYR A 22 -12.74 0.69 -3.08
CA TYR A 22 -12.27 2.01 -2.67
C TYR A 22 -11.52 2.01 -1.35
N TYR A 23 -10.47 2.84 -1.31
CA TYR A 23 -9.71 3.15 -0.12
C TYR A 23 -10.61 3.76 0.95
N LYS A 24 -10.57 3.19 2.16
CA LYS A 24 -11.20 3.77 3.35
C LYS A 24 -10.14 4.00 4.42
N ARG A 25 -10.00 5.26 4.86
CA ARG A 25 -9.14 5.62 6.00
C ARG A 25 -9.74 5.11 7.30
N THR A 26 -8.91 4.54 8.17
CA THR A 26 -9.30 4.17 9.55
C THR A 26 -8.74 5.18 10.57
N PRO A 27 -9.24 5.19 11.82
CA PRO A 27 -8.70 6.04 12.88
C PRO A 27 -7.21 5.84 13.16
N HIS A 28 -6.67 4.64 12.90
CA HIS A 28 -5.25 4.33 13.12
C HIS A 28 -4.31 4.92 12.05
N TYR A 29 -4.85 5.38 10.91
CA TYR A 29 -4.02 5.86 9.81
C TYR A 29 -3.15 7.08 10.19
N ILE A 30 -3.73 8.08 10.86
CA ILE A 30 -3.00 9.32 11.21
C ILE A 30 -1.90 9.05 12.23
N PRO A 31 -2.14 8.33 13.35
CA PRO A 31 -1.08 8.01 14.30
C PRO A 31 0.09 7.22 13.67
N ILE A 32 -0.20 6.29 12.76
CA ILE A 32 0.85 5.51 12.09
C ILE A 32 1.63 6.40 11.12
N ARG A 33 0.92 7.20 10.31
CA ARG A 33 1.53 8.13 9.35
C ARG A 33 2.39 9.20 10.03
N ASN A 34 2.00 9.66 11.22
CA ASN A 34 2.72 10.69 11.97
C ASN A 34 3.78 10.11 12.91
N TRP A 35 4.06 8.80 12.83
CA TRP A 35 4.98 8.11 13.75
C TRP A 35 4.60 8.20 15.25
N GLU A 36 3.34 8.51 15.57
CA GLU A 36 2.80 8.45 16.94
C GLU A 36 2.57 6.98 17.38
N SER A 37 2.39 6.08 16.41
CA SER A 37 2.25 4.64 16.61
C SER A 37 3.25 3.90 15.73
N THR A 38 4.42 3.57 16.27
CA THR A 38 5.51 2.89 15.55
C THR A 38 5.40 1.36 15.67
N GLY A 39 5.68 0.65 14.58
CA GLY A 39 5.57 -0.82 14.56
C GLY A 39 5.56 -1.44 13.17
N CYS A 40 5.33 -2.76 13.12
CA CYS A 40 5.04 -3.53 11.92
C CYS A 40 3.66 -4.20 12.05
N HIS A 41 2.84 -3.98 11.04
CA HIS A 41 1.58 -3.36 11.38
C HIS A 41 0.68 -3.72 10.13
N PRO A 42 -0.50 -4.38 10.29
CA PRO A 42 -1.22 -5.05 9.19
C PRO A 42 -2.08 -4.12 8.32
N VAL A 43 -1.96 -4.28 6.99
CA VAL A 43 -2.69 -3.48 5.99
C VAL A 43 -3.39 -4.35 4.96
N PRO A 44 -4.48 -3.85 4.34
CA PRO A 44 -5.16 -4.58 3.26
C PRO A 44 -4.41 -4.49 1.93
N MET A 45 -3.42 -3.60 1.80
CA MET A 45 -2.81 -3.18 0.54
C MET A 45 -1.52 -2.39 0.82
N ILE A 46 -0.51 -2.58 -0.02
CA ILE A 46 0.74 -1.81 -0.05
C ILE A 46 0.99 -1.37 -1.49
N HIS A 47 1.56 -0.18 -1.68
CA HIS A 47 1.99 0.32 -2.99
C HIS A 47 3.43 0.83 -2.93
N SER A 48 4.00 1.15 -4.11
CA SER A 48 5.34 1.69 -4.35
C SER A 48 6.52 0.77 -4.04
N THR A 49 6.71 0.35 -2.79
CA THR A 49 7.88 -0.45 -2.41
C THR A 49 7.49 -1.53 -1.41
N MET A 50 7.90 -2.75 -1.69
CA MET A 50 7.56 -3.92 -0.90
C MET A 50 8.71 -4.92 -0.90
N LEU A 51 8.81 -5.68 0.19
CA LEU A 51 9.72 -6.81 0.32
C LEU A 51 8.90 -8.09 0.43
N ILE A 52 9.22 -9.09 -0.39
CA ILE A 52 8.49 -10.37 -0.44
C ILE A 52 9.47 -11.50 -0.11
N ASP A 53 9.13 -12.32 0.89
CA ASP A 53 9.91 -13.51 1.24
C ASP A 53 9.58 -14.66 0.28
N LEU A 54 10.43 -14.86 -0.74
CA LEU A 54 10.25 -15.89 -1.76
C LEU A 54 10.47 -17.33 -1.25
N ARG A 55 10.96 -17.52 -0.02
CA ARG A 55 11.16 -18.87 0.56
C ARG A 55 9.85 -19.49 1.05
N ARG A 56 8.79 -18.68 1.21
CA ARG A 56 7.48 -19.17 1.63
C ARG A 56 6.71 -19.72 0.43
N SER A 57 6.14 -20.92 0.57
CA SER A 57 5.33 -21.54 -0.49
C SER A 57 4.15 -20.66 -0.93
N ALA A 58 3.54 -19.91 -0.01
CA ALA A 58 2.47 -18.97 -0.31
C ALA A 58 2.89 -17.87 -1.29
N SER A 59 4.17 -17.46 -1.29
CA SER A 59 4.69 -16.44 -2.19
C SER A 59 4.69 -16.89 -3.66
N ALA A 60 4.76 -18.21 -3.91
CA ALA A 60 4.66 -18.77 -5.26
C ALA A 60 3.25 -18.61 -5.87
N ALA A 61 2.23 -18.36 -5.04
CA ALA A 61 0.87 -18.10 -5.49
C ALA A 61 0.58 -16.61 -5.74
N LEU A 62 1.53 -15.72 -5.46
CA LEU A 62 1.41 -14.29 -5.78
C LEU A 62 1.56 -14.07 -7.28
N ALA A 63 0.57 -13.40 -7.87
CA ALA A 63 0.56 -13.07 -9.29
C ALA A 63 -0.10 -11.71 -9.54
N PHE A 64 0.59 -10.85 -10.30
CA PHE A 64 0.01 -9.61 -10.83
C PHE A 64 -0.80 -9.86 -12.11
N TYR A 65 -0.30 -10.77 -12.95
CA TYR A 65 -0.89 -11.09 -14.24
C TYR A 65 -0.72 -12.60 -14.56
N PRO A 66 -1.71 -13.27 -15.16
CA PRO A 66 -3.05 -12.77 -15.44
C PRO A 66 -3.80 -12.46 -14.14
N VAL A 67 -4.67 -11.45 -14.19
CA VAL A 67 -5.49 -11.09 -13.03
C VAL A 67 -6.35 -12.30 -12.64
N HIS A 68 -6.44 -12.59 -11.34
CA HIS A 68 -7.20 -13.73 -10.83
C HIS A 68 -8.65 -13.69 -11.37
N HIS A 69 -9.16 -14.82 -11.88
CA HIS A 69 -10.50 -14.97 -12.51
C HIS A 69 -11.73 -14.53 -11.66
N ARG A 70 -11.52 -14.17 -10.39
CA ARG A 70 -12.55 -13.70 -9.44
C ARG A 70 -12.40 -12.22 -9.10
N TYR A 71 -11.45 -11.53 -9.72
CA TYR A 71 -11.29 -10.11 -9.62
C TYR A 71 -12.33 -9.45 -10.53
N LEU A 72 -13.26 -8.71 -9.93
CA LEU A 72 -14.42 -8.13 -10.63
C LEU A 72 -14.34 -6.60 -10.74
N TRP A 73 -13.23 -5.99 -10.30
CA TRP A 73 -13.08 -4.55 -10.25
C TRP A 73 -12.32 -4.03 -11.47
N ALA A 74 -12.19 -2.70 -11.58
CA ALA A 74 -11.33 -2.09 -12.57
C ALA A 74 -9.89 -2.58 -12.40
N VAL A 75 -9.20 -2.78 -13.53
CA VAL A 75 -7.81 -3.25 -13.52
C VAL A 75 -6.92 -2.12 -13.01
N ASP A 76 -6.36 -2.36 -11.84
CA ASP A 76 -5.42 -1.51 -11.13
C ASP A 76 -4.40 -2.47 -10.51
N ASP A 77 -3.12 -2.20 -10.70
CA ASP A 77 -2.03 -3.09 -10.34
C ASP A 77 -1.89 -3.26 -8.82
N ILE A 78 -2.12 -2.19 -8.05
CA ILE A 78 -2.12 -2.19 -6.59
C ILE A 78 -3.25 -3.10 -6.08
N LEU A 79 -4.45 -2.93 -6.62
CA LEU A 79 -5.62 -3.70 -6.24
C LEU A 79 -5.54 -5.17 -6.68
N ALA A 80 -5.05 -5.43 -7.90
CA ALA A 80 -4.84 -6.77 -8.40
C ALA A 80 -3.85 -7.53 -7.51
N PHE A 81 -2.74 -6.89 -7.12
CA PHE A 81 -1.78 -7.49 -6.21
C PHE A 81 -2.35 -7.75 -4.82
N ALA A 82 -3.02 -6.77 -4.23
CA ALA A 82 -3.64 -6.93 -2.92
C ALA A 82 -4.66 -8.07 -2.89
N PHE A 83 -5.46 -8.21 -3.96
CA PHE A 83 -6.38 -9.32 -4.12
C PHE A 83 -5.65 -10.66 -4.24
N SER A 84 -4.59 -10.69 -5.04
CA SER A 84 -3.73 -11.87 -5.23
C SER A 84 -3.11 -12.34 -3.91
N ALA A 85 -2.53 -11.42 -3.14
CA ALA A 85 -1.97 -11.67 -1.82
C ALA A 85 -3.03 -12.22 -0.84
N ARG A 86 -4.22 -11.60 -0.82
CA ARG A 86 -5.33 -12.10 -0.02
C ARG A 86 -5.74 -13.52 -0.40
N GLN A 87 -5.80 -13.82 -1.70
CA GLN A 87 -6.15 -15.16 -2.19
C GLN A 87 -5.08 -16.21 -1.89
N ALA A 88 -3.80 -15.80 -1.88
CA ALA A 88 -2.68 -16.63 -1.49
C ALA A 88 -2.54 -16.78 0.05
N GLY A 89 -3.38 -16.11 0.84
CA GLY A 89 -3.28 -16.11 2.31
C GLY A 89 -2.07 -15.34 2.84
N VAL A 90 -1.52 -14.41 2.06
CA VAL A 90 -0.37 -13.58 2.41
C VAL A 90 -0.86 -12.28 3.03
N GLN A 91 -0.63 -12.10 4.33
CA GLN A 91 -0.91 -10.83 5.03
C GLN A 91 0.19 -9.81 4.70
N MET A 92 -0.24 -8.62 4.30
CA MET A 92 0.64 -7.47 4.05
C MET A 92 0.83 -6.63 5.32
N PHE A 93 2.02 -6.05 5.48
CA PHE A 93 2.36 -5.20 6.61
C PHE A 93 3.09 -3.94 6.15
N ILE A 94 2.74 -2.77 6.69
CA ILE A 94 3.64 -1.61 6.67
C ILE A 94 4.50 -1.68 7.93
N CYS A 95 5.74 -1.18 7.83
CA CYS A 95 6.56 -0.89 8.99
C CYS A 95 6.95 0.58 8.95
N ASN A 96 6.85 1.26 10.09
CA ASN A 96 7.30 2.65 10.28
C ASN A 96 8.26 2.75 11.49
N LYS A 97 9.03 1.69 11.73
CA LYS A 97 10.02 1.64 12.82
C LYS A 97 11.20 2.58 12.57
N GLU A 98 11.53 2.80 11.30
CA GLU A 98 12.62 3.65 10.82
C GLU A 98 12.11 4.51 9.66
N HIS A 99 12.88 5.54 9.31
CA HIS A 99 12.68 6.29 8.07
C HIS A 99 13.26 5.51 6.88
N TYR A 100 12.42 4.75 6.17
CA TYR A 100 12.85 3.91 5.05
C TYR A 100 13.05 4.67 3.73
N GLY A 101 12.49 5.87 3.60
CA GLY A 101 12.62 6.68 2.39
C GLY A 101 11.49 7.69 2.21
N TYR A 102 11.44 8.24 1.00
CA TYR A 102 10.52 9.30 0.60
C TYR A 102 9.80 8.88 -0.68
N LEU A 103 8.56 9.37 -0.85
CA LEU A 103 7.79 9.19 -2.07
C LEU A 103 7.67 10.55 -2.75
N PRO A 104 8.07 10.69 -4.03
CA PRO A 104 7.88 11.94 -4.75
C PRO A 104 6.39 12.25 -4.89
N LEU A 105 6.05 13.54 -4.95
CA LEU A 105 4.68 13.96 -5.20
C LEU A 105 4.28 13.59 -6.63
N PRO A 106 3.12 12.97 -6.85
CA PRO A 106 2.65 12.68 -8.19
C PRO A 106 2.38 13.99 -8.95
N LEU A 107 2.72 14.01 -10.23
CA LEU A 107 2.38 15.14 -11.10
C LEU A 107 0.88 15.32 -11.21
N ASN A 108 0.46 16.58 -11.24
CA ASN A 108 -0.88 16.96 -11.65
C ASN A 108 -0.99 16.95 -13.18
N THR A 109 -2.21 16.93 -13.70
CA THR A 109 -2.48 16.78 -15.15
C THR A 109 -1.96 17.93 -16.02
N LYS A 110 -1.55 19.06 -15.42
CA LYS A 110 -1.02 20.22 -16.12
C LYS A 110 0.51 20.30 -16.06
N GLN A 111 1.12 19.49 -15.20
CA GLN A 111 2.57 19.47 -15.01
C GLN A 111 3.26 18.64 -16.08
N THR A 112 4.47 19.06 -16.39
CA THR A 112 5.37 18.48 -17.37
C THR A 112 6.42 17.61 -16.68
N LEU A 113 7.07 16.72 -17.44
CA LEU A 113 8.21 15.93 -16.96
C LEU A 113 9.38 16.81 -16.47
N LYS A 114 9.49 18.05 -16.96
CA LYS A 114 10.53 18.97 -16.50
C LYS A 114 10.28 19.41 -15.05
N GLU A 115 9.03 19.70 -14.70
CA GLU A 115 8.64 20.03 -13.32
C GLU A 115 8.76 18.80 -12.40
N GLU A 116 8.65 17.59 -12.94
CA GLU A 116 8.94 16.36 -12.20
C GLU A 116 10.40 16.27 -11.75
N VAL A 117 11.34 16.61 -12.65
CA VAL A 117 12.78 16.62 -12.33
C VAL A 117 13.08 17.60 -11.20
N GLU A 118 12.44 18.77 -11.20
CA GLU A 118 12.57 19.75 -10.12
C GLU A 118 11.99 19.19 -8.81
N SER A 119 10.78 18.63 -8.82
CA SER A 119 10.16 18.01 -7.64
C SER A 119 10.98 16.84 -7.07
N PHE A 120 11.55 16.01 -7.94
CA PHE A 120 12.45 14.93 -7.56
C PHE A 120 13.72 15.46 -6.90
N SER A 121 14.33 16.50 -7.47
CA SER A 121 15.53 17.15 -6.91
C SER A 121 15.27 17.69 -5.50
N HIS A 122 14.09 18.29 -5.27
CA HIS A 122 13.67 18.73 -3.93
C HIS A 122 13.54 17.57 -2.95
N THR A 123 12.88 16.48 -3.35
CA THR A 123 12.71 15.28 -2.52
C THR A 123 14.05 14.66 -2.12
N VAL A 124 15.00 14.56 -3.06
CA VAL A 124 16.36 14.06 -2.79
C VAL A 124 17.11 14.99 -1.84
N THR A 125 16.99 16.31 -2.04
CA THR A 125 17.65 17.29 -1.16
C THR A 125 17.14 17.20 0.27
N GLU A 126 15.83 17.11 0.46
CA GLU A 126 15.20 16.89 1.78
C GLU A 126 15.70 15.59 2.41
N ALA A 127 15.72 14.50 1.63
CA ALA A 127 16.22 13.21 2.08
C ALA A 127 17.66 13.31 2.59
N LEU A 128 18.56 13.96 1.85
CA LEU A 128 19.97 14.13 2.23
C LEU A 128 20.14 15.02 3.47
N SER A 129 19.32 16.06 3.62
CA SER A 129 19.41 16.97 4.78
C SER A 129 19.03 16.32 6.10
N THR A 130 18.21 15.26 6.07
CA THR A 130 17.75 14.54 7.27
C THR A 130 18.84 13.60 7.85
N TYR A 131 19.93 13.36 7.11
CA TYR A 131 21.05 12.51 7.54
C TYR A 131 22.29 13.29 8.02
N GLN A 132 22.19 14.61 8.22
CA GLN A 132 23.21 15.46 8.86
C GLN A 132 22.88 15.71 10.33
#